data_AF-A0A7C7A660-F1
#
_entry.id   AF-A0A7C7A660-F1
#
_cell.length_a   1.000
_cell.length_b   1.000
_cell.length_c   1.000
_cell.angle_alpha   90.00
_cell.angle_beta   90.00
_cell.angle_gamma   90.00
#
_symmetry.space_group_name_H-M   'P 1'
#
loop_
_entity.id
_entity.type
_entity.pdbx_description
1 polymer ?
#
loop_
_entity_poly.entity_id
_entity_poly.type
_entity_poly.pdbx_seq_one_letter_code
_entity_poly.pdbx_strand_id
1 'polypeptide(L)'
;MLEKTGIPTKEDIKSITPSEERRRKGPVAVIECFQKIPCNPCYTSCKFGAIKEFKDINDRPVVDFDKCTGCGVCVVNCPGLAIFIIDETYSDTEALVKIPYEFIPLPEEGSYVTALNREGKPVCRAKVVKVQNAKSQDRTPVVSLAVPKEYSMEVRFFNINDYFSDNTYICRCEELTLGELRELIRMGYRTLDEIKRISRAGMGPCQGRTCRQLIMQELAKTTGQKMEEMPMTTFRPPVKAIKLGALAGGDDNE
;
A
#
# COMPACT_ATOMS: atom_id res chain seq x y z
N MET A 1 0.20 -18.50 16.45
CA MET A 1 0.95 -17.33 15.95
C MET A 1 0.14 -16.05 16.05
N LEU A 2 -1.14 -16.06 15.63
CA LEU A 2 -2.04 -14.93 15.75
C LEU A 2 -2.08 -14.31 17.16
N GLU A 3 -2.24 -15.12 18.22
CA GLU A 3 -2.30 -14.63 19.61
C GLU A 3 -1.04 -13.90 20.09
N LYS A 4 0.12 -14.16 19.46
CA LYS A 4 1.40 -13.53 19.82
C LYS A 4 1.78 -12.38 18.91
N THR A 5 1.44 -12.47 17.62
CA THR A 5 1.91 -11.54 16.57
C THR A 5 0.81 -10.62 16.04
N GLY A 6 -0.46 -10.93 16.30
CA GLY A 6 -1.61 -10.28 15.69
C GLY A 6 -1.82 -10.61 14.20
N ILE A 7 -0.94 -11.41 13.59
CA ILE A 7 -0.97 -11.71 12.16
C ILE A 7 -1.54 -13.13 11.93
N PRO A 8 -2.61 -13.27 11.13
CA PRO A 8 -3.18 -14.58 10.82
C PRO A 8 -2.26 -15.39 9.93
N THR A 9 -2.29 -16.71 10.09
CA THR A 9 -1.51 -17.62 9.25
C THR A 9 -2.13 -17.74 7.86
N LYS A 10 -1.38 -18.30 6.90
CA LYS A 10 -1.92 -18.59 5.56
C LYS A 10 -3.11 -19.56 5.60
N GLU A 11 -3.13 -20.49 6.57
CA GLU A 11 -4.23 -21.43 6.76
C GLU A 11 -5.49 -20.71 7.28
N ASP A 12 -5.33 -19.80 8.24
CA ASP A 12 -6.41 -18.95 8.74
C ASP A 12 -7.04 -18.15 7.59
N ILE A 13 -6.22 -17.48 6.78
CA ILE A 13 -6.69 -16.69 5.63
C ILE A 13 -7.40 -17.60 4.62
N LYS A 14 -6.83 -18.78 4.32
CA LYS A 14 -7.43 -19.73 3.38
C LYS A 14 -8.82 -20.19 3.85
N SER A 15 -9.03 -20.35 5.16
CA SER A 15 -10.30 -20.81 5.72
C SER A 15 -11.47 -19.84 5.52
N ILE A 16 -11.18 -18.53 5.38
CA ILE A 16 -12.17 -17.47 5.18
C ILE A 16 -12.20 -16.93 3.75
N THR A 17 -11.28 -17.37 2.89
CA THR A 17 -11.17 -16.90 1.51
C THR A 17 -12.28 -17.51 0.64
N PRO A 18 -13.14 -16.70 0.00
CA PRO A 18 -14.12 -17.20 -0.96
C PRO A 18 -13.42 -17.86 -2.14
N SER A 19 -14.06 -18.85 -2.78
CA SER A 19 -13.52 -19.46 -4.00
C SER A 19 -13.30 -18.43 -5.11
N GLU A 20 -12.35 -18.69 -6.00
CA GLU A 20 -12.07 -17.78 -7.12
C GLU A 20 -13.30 -17.58 -8.02
N GLU A 21 -14.05 -18.66 -8.29
CA GLU A 21 -15.31 -18.60 -9.02
C GLU A 21 -16.30 -17.65 -8.34
N ARG A 22 -16.38 -17.67 -7.01
CA ARG A 22 -17.26 -16.76 -6.28
C ARG A 22 -16.78 -15.32 -6.37
N ARG A 23 -15.49 -15.03 -6.21
CA ARG A 23 -14.98 -13.65 -6.26
C ARG A 23 -15.21 -12.98 -7.62
N ARG A 24 -15.23 -13.78 -8.70
CA ARG A 24 -15.56 -13.32 -10.06
C ARG A 24 -17.05 -13.04 -10.31
N LYS A 25 -17.97 -13.44 -9.42
CA LYS A 25 -19.42 -13.20 -9.58
C LYS A 25 -19.88 -11.82 -9.10
N GLY A 26 -19.10 -11.17 -8.25
CA GLY A 26 -19.44 -9.86 -7.69
C GLY A 26 -18.95 -9.70 -6.25
N PRO A 27 -19.30 -8.57 -5.61
CA PRO A 27 -18.80 -8.23 -4.29
C PRO A 27 -19.17 -9.29 -3.23
N VAL A 28 -18.24 -9.54 -2.31
CA VAL A 28 -18.39 -10.54 -1.26
C VAL A 28 -17.74 -10.07 0.04
N ALA A 29 -18.37 -10.38 1.17
CA ALA A 29 -17.82 -10.08 2.48
C ALA A 29 -16.78 -11.13 2.88
N VAL A 30 -15.63 -10.65 3.34
CA VAL A 30 -14.53 -11.44 3.91
C VAL A 30 -14.39 -11.02 5.37
N ILE A 31 -14.64 -11.96 6.29
CA ILE A 31 -14.63 -11.70 7.74
C ILE A 31 -13.38 -12.34 8.36
N GLU A 32 -12.48 -11.50 8.88
CA GLU A 32 -11.22 -11.90 9.51
C GLU A 32 -11.34 -12.00 11.03
N CYS A 33 -12.40 -12.67 11.49
CA CYS A 33 -12.62 -12.97 12.91
C CYS A 33 -12.12 -14.39 13.22
N PHE A 34 -10.87 -14.51 13.67
CA PHE A 34 -10.21 -15.81 13.83
C PHE A 34 -10.30 -16.38 15.26
N GLN A 35 -10.66 -15.55 16.23
CA GLN A 35 -10.76 -15.94 17.65
C GLN A 35 -12.22 -16.14 18.06
N LYS A 36 -12.43 -17.01 19.07
CA LYS A 36 -13.74 -17.22 19.67
C LYS A 36 -14.01 -16.14 20.71
N ILE A 37 -14.73 -15.09 20.29
CA ILE A 37 -15.08 -13.94 21.12
C ILE A 37 -16.61 -13.81 21.17
N PRO A 38 -17.20 -13.36 22.29
CA PRO A 38 -18.66 -13.28 22.44
C PRO A 38 -19.22 -12.08 21.65
N CYS A 39 -19.39 -12.23 20.33
CA CYS A 39 -19.73 -11.14 19.42
C CYS A 39 -20.51 -11.65 18.19
N ASN A 40 -21.67 -11.04 17.89
CA ASN A 40 -22.51 -11.37 16.75
C ASN A 40 -23.13 -10.19 15.93
N PRO A 41 -22.71 -8.90 16.03
CA PRO A 41 -23.28 -7.81 15.21
C PRO A 41 -23.26 -8.06 13.69
N CYS A 42 -22.25 -8.78 13.20
CA CYS A 42 -22.18 -9.13 11.78
C CYS A 42 -23.38 -9.99 11.34
N TYR A 43 -23.80 -10.95 12.16
CA TYR A 43 -24.98 -11.78 11.93
C TYR A 43 -26.27 -10.96 12.03
N THR A 44 -26.46 -10.24 13.14
CA THR A 44 -27.71 -9.53 13.42
C THR A 44 -27.96 -8.37 12.45
N SER A 45 -26.92 -7.76 11.90
CA SER A 45 -27.03 -6.69 10.89
C SER A 45 -27.26 -7.23 9.46
N CYS A 46 -27.07 -8.52 9.20
CA CYS A 46 -27.17 -9.08 7.86
C CYS A 46 -28.63 -9.26 7.41
N LYS A 47 -29.11 -8.34 6.57
CA LYS A 47 -30.48 -8.40 6.01
C LYS A 47 -30.73 -9.52 5.00
N PHE A 48 -29.66 -10.12 4.48
CA PHE A 48 -29.74 -11.17 3.45
C PHE A 48 -29.60 -12.59 4.03
N GLY A 49 -29.39 -12.72 5.35
CA GLY A 49 -29.15 -14.03 5.98
C GLY A 49 -27.90 -14.73 5.45
N ALA A 50 -26.89 -13.96 5.02
CA ALA A 50 -25.65 -14.46 4.45
C ALA A 50 -24.60 -14.84 5.50
N ILE A 51 -24.80 -14.48 6.76
CA ILE A 51 -23.94 -14.94 7.87
C ILE A 51 -24.76 -15.97 8.63
N LYS A 52 -24.18 -17.17 8.83
CA LYS A 52 -24.88 -18.26 9.52
C LYS A 52 -25.13 -17.88 10.98
N GLU A 53 -26.23 -18.41 11.53
CA GLU A 53 -26.59 -18.25 12.92
C GLU A 53 -25.52 -18.82 13.85
N PHE A 54 -25.26 -18.09 14.94
CA PHE A 54 -24.30 -18.44 15.98
C PHE A 54 -25.02 -19.34 16.99
N LYS A 55 -24.56 -20.58 17.17
CA LYS A 55 -25.15 -21.48 18.18
C LYS A 55 -24.63 -21.13 19.57
N ASP A 56 -23.35 -20.80 19.64
CA ASP A 56 -22.69 -20.14 20.76
C ASP A 56 -22.31 -18.72 20.31
N ILE A 57 -22.50 -17.72 21.17
CA ILE A 57 -22.08 -16.35 20.88
C ILE A 57 -20.57 -16.22 20.62
N ASN A 58 -19.78 -17.19 21.09
CA ASN A 58 -18.34 -17.30 20.86
C ASN A 58 -17.99 -18.01 19.54
N ASP A 59 -18.97 -18.47 18.77
CA ASP A 59 -18.73 -19.06 17.46
C ASP A 59 -18.11 -18.04 16.51
N ARG A 60 -17.32 -18.53 15.54
CA ARG A 60 -16.78 -17.66 14.49
C ARG A 60 -17.82 -17.48 13.39
N PRO A 61 -17.93 -16.28 12.81
CA PRO A 61 -18.85 -16.04 11.70
C PRO A 61 -18.51 -16.93 10.51
N VAL A 62 -19.53 -17.58 9.94
CA VAL A 62 -19.42 -18.31 8.68
C VAL A 62 -20.29 -17.63 7.65
N VAL A 63 -19.67 -17.16 6.56
CA VAL A 63 -20.37 -16.51 5.46
C VAL A 63 -20.87 -17.57 4.47
N ASP A 64 -22.16 -17.54 4.20
CA ASP A 64 -22.78 -18.15 3.04
C ASP A 64 -22.56 -17.20 1.84
N PHE A 65 -21.57 -17.54 1.02
CA PHE A 65 -21.18 -16.67 -0.08
C PHE A 65 -22.23 -16.57 -1.18
N ASP A 66 -23.12 -17.55 -1.33
CA ASP A 66 -24.16 -17.52 -2.37
C ASP A 66 -25.26 -16.50 -2.04
N LYS A 67 -25.50 -16.25 -0.75
CA LYS A 67 -26.43 -15.22 -0.28
C LYS A 67 -25.79 -13.85 -0.09
N CYS A 68 -24.46 -13.80 0.03
CA CYS A 68 -23.75 -12.56 0.30
C CYS A 68 -23.78 -11.64 -0.92
N THR A 69 -24.37 -10.45 -0.78
CA THR A 69 -24.42 -9.42 -1.83
C THR A 69 -23.28 -8.40 -1.75
N GLY A 70 -22.42 -8.49 -0.72
CA GLY A 70 -21.33 -7.52 -0.50
C GLY A 70 -21.79 -6.08 -0.22
N CYS A 71 -22.99 -5.92 0.35
CA CYS A 71 -23.60 -4.60 0.62
C CYS A 71 -22.81 -3.73 1.62
N GLY A 72 -21.97 -4.32 2.46
CA GLY A 72 -21.11 -3.60 3.42
C GLY A 72 -21.78 -3.22 4.75
N VAL A 73 -23.05 -3.55 4.99
CA VAL A 73 -23.73 -3.23 6.26
C VAL A 73 -23.02 -3.85 7.46
N CYS A 74 -22.52 -5.08 7.33
CA CYS A 74 -21.76 -5.76 8.37
C CYS A 74 -20.42 -5.08 8.67
N VAL A 75 -19.79 -4.41 7.70
CA VAL A 75 -18.53 -3.68 7.90
C VAL A 75 -18.71 -2.56 8.91
N VAL A 76 -19.77 -1.76 8.73
CA VAL A 76 -20.10 -0.61 9.59
C VAL A 76 -20.47 -1.05 11.01
N ASN A 77 -21.09 -2.21 11.17
CA ASN A 77 -21.55 -2.70 12.47
C ASN A 77 -20.50 -3.58 13.16
N CYS A 78 -19.31 -3.76 12.58
CA CYS A 78 -18.29 -4.63 13.16
C CYS A 78 -17.47 -3.85 14.20
N PRO A 79 -17.62 -4.14 15.51
CA PRO A 79 -16.84 -3.44 16.53
C PRO A 79 -15.34 -3.73 16.48
N GLY A 80 -14.95 -4.83 15.82
CA GLY A 80 -13.55 -5.23 15.64
C GLY A 80 -12.92 -4.79 14.31
N LEU A 81 -13.66 -4.06 13.46
CA LEU A 81 -13.20 -3.62 12.13
C LEU A 81 -12.64 -4.76 11.25
N ALA A 82 -13.13 -5.98 11.47
CA ALA A 82 -12.57 -7.21 10.93
C ALA A 82 -13.24 -7.67 9.62
N ILE A 83 -14.08 -6.83 9.00
CA ILE A 83 -14.87 -7.20 7.82
C ILE A 83 -14.49 -6.31 6.66
N PHE A 84 -14.21 -6.94 5.53
CA PHE A 84 -13.82 -6.29 4.29
C PHE A 84 -14.77 -6.73 3.19
N ILE A 85 -15.09 -5.84 2.25
CA ILE A 85 -15.78 -6.26 1.01
C ILE A 85 -14.76 -6.31 -0.11
N ILE A 86 -14.68 -7.45 -0.78
CA ILE A 86 -13.82 -7.67 -1.93
C ILE A 86 -14.70 -7.78 -3.17
N ASP A 87 -14.37 -7.02 -4.20
CA ASP A 87 -15.07 -7.02 -5.48
C ASP A 87 -14.06 -7.04 -6.63
N GLU A 88 -13.78 -8.24 -7.14
CA GLU A 88 -12.88 -8.46 -8.28
C GLU A 88 -13.57 -8.23 -9.63
N THR A 89 -14.84 -7.83 -9.65
CA THR A 89 -15.61 -7.52 -10.87
C THR A 89 -15.55 -6.05 -11.27
N TYR A 90 -14.90 -5.21 -10.45
CA TYR A 90 -14.79 -3.77 -10.66
C TYR A 90 -14.17 -3.37 -12.01
N SER A 91 -13.06 -4.01 -12.39
CA SER A 91 -12.42 -3.82 -13.70
C SER A 91 -11.65 -5.08 -14.12
N ASP A 92 -11.03 -5.07 -15.30
CA ASP A 92 -10.21 -6.20 -15.76
C ASP A 92 -8.93 -6.39 -14.95
N THR A 93 -8.31 -5.28 -14.52
CA THR A 93 -6.98 -5.26 -13.86
C THR A 93 -7.03 -4.97 -12.36
N GLU A 94 -8.09 -4.31 -11.88
CA GLU A 94 -8.24 -3.85 -10.51
C GLU A 94 -9.44 -4.50 -9.80
N ALA A 95 -9.37 -4.56 -8.49
CA ALA A 95 -10.45 -4.95 -7.59
C ALA A 95 -10.78 -3.80 -6.64
N LEU A 96 -12.03 -3.72 -6.18
CA LEU A 96 -12.40 -2.85 -5.06
C LEU A 96 -12.26 -3.59 -3.74
N VAL A 97 -11.55 -2.97 -2.80
CA VAL A 97 -11.45 -3.40 -1.41
C VAL A 97 -12.09 -2.32 -0.54
N LYS A 98 -13.20 -2.65 0.13
CA LYS A 98 -13.87 -1.75 1.07
C LYS A 98 -13.39 -2.01 2.48
N ILE A 99 -12.86 -0.98 3.12
CA ILE A 99 -12.17 -1.04 4.40
C ILE A 99 -12.89 -0.12 5.40
N PRO A 100 -13.20 -0.60 6.61
CA PRO A 100 -13.67 0.27 7.69
C PRO A 100 -12.55 1.23 8.13
N TYR A 101 -12.86 2.51 8.33
CA TYR A 101 -11.86 3.54 8.61
C TYR A 101 -12.35 4.51 9.68
N GLU A 102 -11.79 4.40 10.89
CA GLU A 102 -12.17 5.21 12.07
C GLU A 102 -11.10 6.24 12.44
N PHE A 103 -10.42 6.81 11.43
CA PHE A 103 -9.39 7.82 11.63
C PHE A 103 -9.74 9.14 10.93
N ILE A 104 -9.07 10.20 11.37
CA ILE A 104 -9.11 11.51 10.75
C ILE A 104 -7.69 11.94 10.35
N PRO A 105 -7.53 12.73 9.27
CA PRO A 105 -8.58 13.15 8.33
C PRO A 105 -9.05 11.99 7.43
N LEU A 106 -10.25 12.11 6.86
CA LEU A 106 -10.72 11.19 5.83
C LEU A 106 -9.98 11.48 4.52
N PRO A 107 -9.66 10.44 3.72
CA PRO A 107 -9.05 10.66 2.41
C PRO A 107 -10.04 11.33 1.46
N GLU A 108 -9.52 12.08 0.49
CA GLU A 108 -10.33 12.67 -0.58
C GLU A 108 -10.64 11.63 -1.67
N GLU A 109 -11.88 11.60 -2.17
CA GLU A 109 -12.23 10.76 -3.31
C GLU A 109 -11.40 11.15 -4.55
N GLY A 110 -10.85 10.16 -5.25
CA GLY A 110 -9.96 10.35 -6.39
C GLY A 110 -8.47 10.47 -6.03
N SER A 111 -8.13 10.69 -4.75
CA SER A 111 -6.74 10.72 -4.29
C SER A 111 -6.09 9.32 -4.29
N TYR A 112 -4.77 9.27 -4.21
CA TYR A 112 -4.01 8.03 -4.06
C TYR A 112 -3.49 7.88 -2.64
N VAL A 113 -3.48 6.64 -2.16
CA VAL A 113 -3.04 6.26 -0.81
C VAL A 113 -2.12 5.05 -0.89
N THR A 114 -1.38 4.79 0.18
CA THR A 114 -0.54 3.60 0.29
C THR A 114 -1.35 2.47 0.93
N ALA A 115 -1.67 1.43 0.16
CA ALA A 115 -2.33 0.24 0.69
C ALA A 115 -1.37 -0.59 1.54
N LEU A 116 -1.86 -1.07 2.67
CA LEU A 116 -1.08 -1.84 3.66
C LEU A 116 -1.67 -3.24 3.83
N ASN A 117 -0.81 -4.23 4.07
CA ASN A 117 -1.22 -5.58 4.46
C ASN A 117 -1.48 -5.68 5.98
N ARG A 118 -1.75 -6.90 6.43
CA ARG A 118 -2.04 -7.25 7.84
C ARG A 118 -0.90 -6.98 8.81
N GLU A 119 0.34 -6.87 8.30
CA GLU A 119 1.53 -6.50 9.10
C GLU A 119 1.75 -4.99 9.13
N GLY A 120 0.91 -4.20 8.44
CA GLY A 120 1.12 -2.76 8.24
C GLY A 120 2.19 -2.43 7.21
N LYS A 121 2.67 -3.40 6.42
CA LYS A 121 3.67 -3.16 5.37
C LYS A 121 3.01 -2.59 4.11
N PRO A 122 3.64 -1.61 3.42
CA PRO A 122 3.20 -1.13 2.12
C PRO A 122 3.19 -2.23 1.08
N VAL A 123 2.07 -2.37 0.35
CA VAL A 123 1.89 -3.39 -0.69
C VAL A 123 1.81 -2.74 -2.06
N CYS A 124 0.88 -1.81 -2.24
CA CYS A 124 0.67 -1.14 -3.51
C CYS A 124 0.14 0.29 -3.32
N ARG A 125 0.22 1.06 -4.39
CA ARG A 125 -0.49 2.34 -4.52
C ARG A 125 -1.95 2.04 -4.84
N ALA A 126 -2.87 2.67 -4.14
CA ALA A 126 -4.31 2.45 -4.32
C ALA A 126 -5.04 3.77 -4.55
N LYS A 127 -6.06 3.75 -5.41
CA LYS A 127 -6.91 4.92 -5.64
C LYS A 127 -8.11 4.87 -4.71
N VAL A 128 -8.41 5.99 -4.05
CA VAL A 128 -9.61 6.15 -3.24
C VAL A 128 -10.79 6.36 -4.19
N VAL A 129 -11.64 5.35 -4.34
CA VAL A 129 -12.79 5.40 -5.26
C VAL A 129 -14.00 6.03 -4.60
N LYS A 130 -14.24 5.72 -3.33
CA LYS A 130 -15.41 6.22 -2.60
C LYS A 130 -15.18 6.27 -1.10
N VAL A 131 -15.68 7.30 -0.44
CA VAL A 131 -15.68 7.45 1.02
C VAL A 131 -17.12 7.54 1.50
N GLN A 132 -17.61 6.44 2.09
CA GLN A 132 -18.96 6.37 2.63
C GLN A 132 -18.95 6.76 4.10
N ASN A 133 -19.51 7.94 4.42
CA ASN A 133 -19.65 8.45 5.79
C ASN A 133 -21.04 9.09 6.04
N ALA A 134 -22.10 8.35 5.75
CA ALA A 134 -23.49 8.74 6.00
C ALA A 134 -23.83 8.73 7.50
N LYS A 135 -24.78 9.58 7.92
CA LYS A 135 -25.26 9.67 9.32
C LYS A 135 -25.79 8.36 9.90
N SER A 136 -26.24 7.44 9.04
CA SER A 136 -26.72 6.11 9.43
C SER A 136 -25.59 5.13 9.77
N GLN A 137 -24.33 5.49 9.53
CA GLN A 137 -23.18 4.69 9.90
C GLN A 137 -22.81 4.98 11.35
N ASP A 138 -22.39 3.96 12.09
CA ASP A 138 -22.02 4.06 13.51
C ASP A 138 -20.64 4.71 13.68
N ARG A 139 -20.45 5.91 13.14
CA ARG A 139 -19.15 6.63 13.10
C ARG A 139 -17.99 5.83 12.47
N THR A 140 -18.30 4.72 11.81
CA THR A 140 -17.36 3.92 11.01
C THR A 140 -17.55 4.21 9.51
N PRO A 141 -16.81 5.18 8.96
CA PRO A 141 -16.67 5.35 7.52
C PRO A 141 -16.20 4.06 6.84
N VAL A 142 -16.63 3.87 5.59
CA VAL A 142 -16.15 2.79 4.73
C VAL A 142 -15.48 3.39 3.52
N VAL A 143 -14.20 3.11 3.34
CA VAL A 143 -13.39 3.61 2.23
C VAL A 143 -13.21 2.50 1.22
N SER A 144 -13.58 2.76 -0.03
CA SER A 144 -13.41 1.85 -1.16
C SER A 144 -12.12 2.20 -1.90
N LEU A 145 -11.18 1.26 -1.93
CA LEU A 145 -9.90 1.40 -2.63
C LEU A 145 -9.91 0.55 -3.90
N ALA A 146 -9.49 1.12 -5.03
CA ALA A 146 -9.11 0.34 -6.20
C ALA A 146 -7.65 -0.09 -6.07
N VAL A 147 -7.42 -1.39 -6.16
CA VAL A 147 -6.10 -2.04 -6.02
C VAL A 147 -5.91 -3.05 -7.15
N PRO A 148 -4.67 -3.35 -7.58
CA PRO A 148 -4.41 -4.46 -8.49
C PRO A 148 -5.01 -5.77 -7.97
N LYS A 149 -5.61 -6.59 -8.85
CA LYS A 149 -6.31 -7.83 -8.45
C LYS A 149 -5.46 -8.80 -7.64
N GLU A 150 -4.16 -8.86 -7.91
CA GLU A 150 -3.21 -9.69 -7.17
C GLU A 150 -3.16 -9.37 -5.67
N TYR A 151 -3.50 -8.13 -5.28
CA TYR A 151 -3.48 -7.65 -3.91
C TYR A 151 -4.87 -7.59 -3.25
N SER A 152 -5.95 -8.04 -3.92
CA SER A 152 -7.33 -7.97 -3.42
C SER A 152 -7.50 -8.61 -2.04
N MET A 153 -6.85 -9.76 -1.82
CA MET A 153 -6.89 -10.51 -0.55
C MET A 153 -5.75 -10.15 0.41
N GLU A 154 -4.82 -9.29 -0.01
CA GLU A 154 -3.68 -8.87 0.79
C GLU A 154 -3.94 -7.55 1.53
N VAL A 155 -4.54 -6.57 0.85
CA VAL A 155 -4.79 -5.24 1.39
C VAL A 155 -5.85 -5.28 2.51
N ARG A 156 -5.50 -4.76 3.68
CA ARG A 156 -6.39 -4.70 4.86
C ARG A 156 -6.44 -3.35 5.54
N PHE A 157 -5.52 -2.46 5.21
CA PHE A 157 -5.54 -1.09 5.70
C PHE A 157 -4.89 -0.15 4.67
N PHE A 158 -4.79 1.13 4.97
CA PHE A 158 -4.06 2.09 4.14
C PHE A 158 -3.51 3.24 4.98
N ASN A 159 -2.42 3.85 4.50
CA ASN A 159 -1.93 5.14 4.97
C ASN A 159 -2.38 6.23 4.00
N ILE A 160 -2.89 7.35 4.51
CA ILE A 160 -3.37 8.47 3.69
C ILE A 160 -2.26 9.09 2.82
N ASN A 161 -1.01 8.97 3.25
CA ASN A 161 0.13 9.42 2.47
C ASN A 161 0.39 8.45 1.32
N ASP A 162 0.58 9.00 0.13
CA ASP A 162 1.01 8.27 -1.05
C ASP A 162 2.53 8.18 -1.10
N TYR A 163 3.11 7.16 -0.46
CA TYR A 163 4.55 6.89 -0.51
C TYR A 163 5.03 6.42 -1.88
N PHE A 164 4.09 6.07 -2.78
CA PHE A 164 4.37 5.65 -4.14
C PHE A 164 4.22 6.79 -5.15
N SER A 165 3.92 8.01 -4.70
CA SER A 165 3.68 9.15 -5.56
C SER A 165 4.85 9.38 -6.49
N ASP A 166 4.57 9.36 -7.78
CA ASP A 166 5.53 9.63 -8.84
C ASP A 166 6.11 11.04 -8.74
N ASN A 167 5.40 11.99 -8.10
CA ASN A 167 5.89 13.36 -7.87
C ASN A 167 6.89 13.47 -6.71
N THR A 168 7.23 12.36 -6.04
CA THR A 168 8.19 12.38 -4.93
C THR A 168 9.58 12.71 -5.44
N TYR A 169 10.17 13.82 -4.99
CA TYR A 169 11.54 14.19 -5.38
C TYR A 169 12.58 13.23 -4.79
N ILE A 170 13.34 12.58 -5.68
CA ILE A 170 14.47 11.73 -5.34
C ILE A 170 15.77 12.53 -5.35
N CYS A 171 15.98 13.39 -6.35
CA CYS A 171 17.13 14.29 -6.40
C CYS A 171 16.68 15.75 -6.24
N ARG A 172 16.96 16.35 -5.09
CA ARG A 172 16.63 17.76 -4.83
C ARG A 172 17.45 18.76 -5.67
N CYS A 173 18.65 18.40 -6.10
CA CYS A 173 19.52 19.31 -6.83
C CYS A 173 19.20 19.40 -8.33
N GLU A 174 18.68 18.31 -8.90
CA GLU A 174 18.34 18.22 -10.32
C GLU A 174 16.84 17.98 -10.52
N GLU A 175 16.05 18.17 -9.45
CA GLU A 175 14.58 18.05 -9.43
C GLU A 175 14.01 16.72 -9.96
N LEU A 176 14.82 15.65 -9.97
CA LEU A 176 14.38 14.34 -10.43
C LEU A 176 13.34 13.74 -9.47
N THR A 177 12.17 13.39 -10.01
CA THR A 177 11.08 12.72 -9.31
C THR A 177 11.15 11.20 -9.40
N LEU A 178 10.42 10.49 -8.53
CA LEU A 178 10.34 9.03 -8.52
C LEU A 178 9.69 8.48 -9.80
N GLY A 179 8.71 9.19 -10.36
CA GLY A 179 8.05 8.83 -11.60
C GLY A 179 8.98 8.89 -12.80
N GLU A 180 9.75 9.98 -12.92
CA GLU A 180 10.77 10.12 -13.96
C GLU A 180 11.85 9.05 -13.82
N LEU A 181 12.29 8.77 -12.59
CA LEU A 181 13.23 7.68 -12.34
C LEU A 181 12.67 6.33 -12.81
N ARG A 182 11.41 6.00 -12.45
CA ARG A 182 10.76 4.77 -12.90
C ARG A 182 10.63 4.70 -14.42
N GLU A 183 10.36 5.82 -15.08
CA GLU A 183 10.29 5.87 -16.53
C GLU A 183 11.64 5.58 -17.17
N LEU A 184 12.73 6.16 -16.66
CA LEU A 184 14.08 5.82 -17.11
C LEU A 184 14.37 4.32 -16.93
N ILE A 185 13.94 3.73 -15.81
CA ILE A 185 14.10 2.28 -15.60
C ILE A 185 13.28 1.48 -16.61
N ARG A 186 12.04 1.90 -16.93
CA ARG A 186 11.20 1.28 -17.97
C ARG A 186 11.80 1.38 -19.36
N MET A 187 12.49 2.49 -19.67
CA MET A 187 13.24 2.66 -20.92
C MET A 187 14.48 1.74 -21.01
N GLY A 188 14.85 1.06 -19.92
CA GLY A 188 15.89 0.04 -19.91
C GLY A 188 17.20 0.45 -19.24
N TYR A 189 17.28 1.64 -18.64
CA TYR A 189 18.45 2.03 -17.85
C TYR A 189 18.48 1.23 -16.53
N ARG A 190 19.57 0.51 -16.27
CA ARG A 190 19.66 -0.43 -15.12
C ARG A 190 20.81 -0.14 -14.16
N THR A 191 21.66 0.82 -14.48
CA THR A 191 22.79 1.18 -13.63
C THR A 191 22.67 2.60 -13.11
N LEU A 192 23.24 2.83 -11.93
CA LEU A 192 23.29 4.16 -11.33
C LEU A 192 24.06 5.17 -12.21
N ASP A 193 25.11 4.73 -12.92
CA ASP A 193 25.86 5.60 -13.83
C ASP A 193 25.06 5.99 -15.08
N GLU A 194 24.24 5.09 -15.64
CA GLU A 194 23.31 5.43 -16.72
C GLU A 194 22.29 6.46 -16.27
N ILE A 195 21.62 6.21 -15.13
CA ILE A 195 20.65 7.14 -14.54
C ILE A 195 21.31 8.49 -14.29
N LYS A 196 22.50 8.51 -13.69
CA LYS A 196 23.27 9.74 -13.46
C LYS A 196 23.57 10.49 -14.75
N ARG A 197 23.98 9.81 -15.82
CA ARG A 197 24.32 10.47 -17.10
C ARG A 197 23.10 11.09 -17.78
N ILE A 198 21.95 10.40 -17.75
CA ILE A 198 20.75 10.87 -18.44
C ILE A 198 19.97 11.90 -17.63
N SER A 199 19.83 11.69 -16.31
CA SER A 199 19.04 12.57 -15.42
C SER A 199 19.86 13.62 -14.68
N ARG A 200 21.20 13.55 -14.78
CA ARG A 200 22.15 14.32 -13.96
C ARG A 200 22.06 14.07 -12.45
N ALA A 201 21.17 13.19 -11.99
CA ALA A 201 20.99 12.93 -10.57
C ALA A 201 22.30 12.47 -9.91
N GLY A 202 22.69 13.21 -8.87
CA GLY A 202 23.97 13.03 -8.18
C GLY A 202 25.12 13.89 -8.69
N MET A 203 24.90 14.75 -9.69
CA MET A 203 25.87 15.72 -10.19
C MET A 203 25.76 17.11 -9.53
N GLY A 204 24.68 17.38 -8.79
CA GLY A 204 24.50 18.64 -8.07
C GLY A 204 25.48 18.84 -6.89
N PRO A 205 25.37 19.95 -6.14
CA PRO A 205 26.31 20.30 -5.06
C PRO A 205 26.44 19.24 -3.96
N CYS A 206 25.41 18.42 -3.75
CA CYS A 206 25.45 17.31 -2.80
C CYS A 206 26.26 16.09 -3.30
N GLN A 207 26.66 16.05 -4.57
CA GLN A 207 27.42 14.96 -5.21
C GLN A 207 26.81 13.57 -4.95
N GLY A 208 25.48 13.48 -4.99
CA GLY A 208 24.75 12.22 -4.86
C GLY A 208 24.62 11.66 -3.44
N ARG A 209 25.05 12.37 -2.39
CA ARG A 209 24.98 11.88 -1.00
C ARG A 209 23.57 11.51 -0.54
N THR A 210 22.54 12.16 -1.08
CA THR A 210 21.14 11.98 -0.66
C THR A 210 20.35 11.07 -1.62
N CYS A 211 20.48 11.31 -2.93
CA CYS A 211 19.69 10.62 -3.95
C CYS A 211 20.26 9.26 -4.36
N ARG A 212 21.56 9.02 -4.21
CA ARG A 212 22.21 7.81 -4.75
C ARG A 212 21.61 6.52 -4.22
N GLN A 213 21.47 6.40 -2.90
CA GLN A 213 20.92 5.19 -2.28
C GLN A 213 19.44 4.99 -2.63
N LEU A 214 18.68 6.08 -2.74
CA LEU A 214 17.27 6.04 -3.16
C LEU A 214 17.13 5.51 -4.60
N ILE A 215 17.97 6.00 -5.51
CA ILE A 215 18.03 5.53 -6.89
C ILE A 215 18.42 4.05 -6.95
N MET A 216 19.44 3.64 -6.19
CA MET A 216 19.87 2.25 -6.12
C MET A 216 18.77 1.33 -5.56
N GLN A 217 18.01 1.77 -4.56
CA GLN A 217 16.88 1.00 -4.02
C GLN A 217 15.80 0.78 -5.08
N GLU A 218 15.45 1.81 -5.86
CA GLU A 218 14.41 1.66 -6.89
C GLU A 218 14.87 0.78 -8.06
N LEU A 219 16.15 0.88 -8.45
CA LEU A 219 16.78 -0.03 -9.40
C LEU A 219 16.76 -1.47 -8.87
N ALA A 220 17.18 -1.71 -7.64
CA ALA A 220 17.21 -3.04 -7.01
C ALA A 220 15.82 -3.70 -6.99
N LYS A 221 14.76 -2.94 -6.66
CA LYS A 221 13.37 -3.44 -6.70
C LYS A 221 12.97 -3.93 -8.10
N THR A 222 13.39 -3.20 -9.14
CA THR A 222 12.98 -3.50 -10.52
C THR A 222 13.85 -4.56 -11.18
N THR A 223 15.14 -4.61 -10.86
CA THR A 223 16.08 -5.60 -11.42
C THR A 223 16.14 -6.89 -10.61
N GLY A 224 15.63 -6.90 -9.38
CA GLY A 224 15.74 -8.02 -8.44
C GLY A 224 17.15 -8.25 -7.91
N GLN A 225 18.11 -7.37 -8.24
CA GLN A 225 19.49 -7.46 -7.77
C GLN A 225 19.59 -7.03 -6.30
N LYS A 226 20.47 -7.68 -5.55
CA LYS A 226 20.80 -7.22 -4.19
C LYS A 226 21.60 -5.93 -4.27
N MET A 227 21.32 -4.99 -3.37
CA MET A 227 22.02 -3.71 -3.34
C MET A 227 23.53 -3.86 -3.16
N GLU A 228 24.00 -4.90 -2.46
CA GLU A 228 25.43 -5.15 -2.25
C GLU A 228 26.18 -5.53 -3.54
N GLU A 229 25.47 -6.09 -4.52
CA GLU A 229 26.03 -6.58 -5.79
C GLU A 229 26.00 -5.51 -6.89
N MET A 230 25.34 -4.38 -6.63
CA MET A 230 25.19 -3.32 -7.62
C MET A 230 26.46 -2.47 -7.74
N PRO A 231 26.92 -2.15 -8.96
CA PRO A 231 28.11 -1.34 -9.16
C PRO A 231 27.92 0.07 -8.62
N MET A 232 28.87 0.50 -7.77
CA MET A 232 28.91 1.85 -7.21
C MET A 232 29.66 2.81 -8.14
N THR A 233 29.15 4.04 -8.26
CA THR A 233 29.83 5.10 -9.02
C THR A 233 31.14 5.51 -8.37
N THR A 234 32.12 5.90 -9.17
CA THR A 234 33.41 6.40 -8.67
C THR A 234 33.23 7.65 -7.80
N PHE A 235 33.85 7.65 -6.62
CA PHE A 235 33.98 8.84 -5.78
C PHE A 235 35.16 9.68 -6.28
N ARG A 236 34.97 10.99 -6.42
CA ARG A 236 36.02 11.90 -6.91
C ARG A 236 36.28 13.03 -5.91
N PRO A 237 37.54 13.47 -5.74
CA PRO A 237 37.83 14.70 -5.02
C PRO A 237 37.44 15.94 -5.84
N PRO A 238 37.17 17.09 -5.20
CA PRO A 238 37.08 17.28 -3.75
C PRO A 238 35.72 16.80 -3.20
N VAL A 239 35.72 16.28 -1.96
CA VAL A 239 34.49 15.74 -1.33
C VAL A 239 33.42 16.82 -1.18
N LYS A 240 33.81 18.03 -0.81
CA LYS A 240 32.97 19.24 -0.74
C LYS A 240 33.52 20.25 -1.75
N ALA A 241 32.64 21.06 -2.34
CA ALA A 241 33.08 22.17 -3.17
C ALA A 241 34.03 23.10 -2.36
N ILE A 242 35.16 23.42 -2.97
CA ILE A 242 36.16 24.36 -2.47
C ILE A 242 36.31 25.49 -3.47
N LYS A 243 36.64 26.69 -2.99
CA LYS A 243 36.92 27.84 -3.86
C LYS A 243 38.19 27.55 -4.68
N LEU A 244 38.22 28.01 -5.93
CA LEU A 244 39.40 27.89 -6.77
C LEU A 244 40.61 28.66 -6.21
N GLY A 245 40.39 29.79 -5.53
CA GLY A 245 41.47 30.56 -4.88
C GLY A 245 42.25 29.75 -3.85
N ALA A 246 41.54 28.96 -3.03
CA ALA A 246 42.15 28.05 -2.06
C ALA A 246 43.02 26.95 -2.72
N LEU A 247 42.73 26.57 -3.98
CA LEU A 247 43.57 25.64 -4.75
C LEU A 247 44.75 26.33 -5.43
N ALA A 248 44.59 27.59 -5.82
CA ALA A 248 45.60 28.37 -6.54
C ALA A 248 46.71 28.93 -5.62
N GLY A 249 46.63 28.69 -4.31
CA GLY A 249 47.55 29.28 -3.32
C GLY A 249 47.28 30.76 -3.05
N GLY A 250 46.22 31.33 -3.65
CA GLY A 250 45.78 32.70 -3.44
C GLY A 250 44.74 32.77 -2.33
N ASP A 251 45.18 32.54 -1.10
CA ASP A 251 44.62 33.22 0.06
C ASP A 251 45.68 34.24 0.52
N ASP A 252 45.92 35.25 -0.32
CA ASP A 252 46.64 36.44 0.13
C ASP A 252 45.66 37.30 0.94
N ASN A 253 45.52 36.92 2.22
CA ASN A 253 44.94 37.68 3.34
C ASN A 253 43.43 38.04 3.30
N GLU A 254 42.87 38.31 4.49
CA GLU A 254 41.65 39.11 4.76
C GLU A 254 40.26 38.44 4.61
#